data_AF-K4IPB1-F1
#
_entry.id   AF-K4IPB1-F1
#
_cell.length_a   1.000
_cell.length_b   1.000
_cell.length_c   1.000
_cell.angle_alpha   90.00
_cell.angle_beta   90.00
_cell.angle_gamma   90.00
#
_symmetry.space_group_name_H-M   'P 1'
#
loop_
_entity.id
_entity.type
_entity.pdbx_description
1 polymer ?
#
loop_
_entity_poly.entity_id
_entity_poly.type
_entity_poly.pdbx_seq_one_letter_code
_entity_poly.pdbx_strand_id
1 'polypeptide(L)'
;MTNSKYIHKSHNVSVLLYHFVFPAKYRRLVFDKKVDHTLIEVCLEIEKRYEIHSLEIGIDKDHAHFLLQSVPLKSPKSIVKMLKSSTVREIFQRHPEVKKIVWGGAFWSSGYFVNTVSKFGMESAISKYVRDQGMDKEYDVLHKKDQMRLF
;
A
#
# COMPACT_ATOMS: atom_id res chain seq x y z
N MET A 1 -13.28 -7.39 10.43
CA MET A 1 -11.84 -7.46 10.07
C MET A 1 -11.05 -7.89 11.30
N THR A 2 -10.24 -8.93 11.19
CA THR A 2 -9.35 -9.40 12.26
C THR A 2 -8.29 -8.34 12.55
N ASN A 3 -7.98 -8.10 13.83
CA ASN A 3 -6.95 -7.13 14.22
C ASN A 3 -5.59 -7.46 13.59
N SER A 4 -4.92 -6.46 13.02
CA SER A 4 -3.60 -6.61 12.42
C SER A 4 -2.55 -7.06 13.46
N LYS A 5 -1.74 -8.06 13.09
CA LYS A 5 -0.75 -8.67 13.98
C LYS A 5 0.60 -7.98 13.88
N TYR A 6 1.33 -7.96 14.99
CA TYR A 6 2.73 -7.54 15.00
C TYR A 6 3.60 -8.59 14.30
N ILE A 7 4.54 -8.13 13.47
CA ILE A 7 5.58 -8.94 12.86
C ILE A 7 6.82 -8.82 13.76
N HIS A 8 7.30 -9.95 14.27
CA HIS A 8 8.51 -10.03 15.09
C HIS A 8 9.68 -10.55 14.24
N LYS A 9 10.78 -9.81 14.25
CA LYS A 9 12.07 -10.17 13.66
C LYS A 9 13.18 -10.00 14.68
N SER A 10 14.36 -10.55 14.40
CA SER A 10 15.51 -10.55 15.34
C SER A 10 15.87 -9.17 15.90
N HIS A 11 15.65 -8.09 15.15
CA HIS A 11 16.03 -6.72 15.53
C HIS A 11 14.88 -5.71 15.39
N ASN A 12 13.65 -6.14 15.18
CA ASN A 12 12.49 -5.23 15.15
C ASN A 12 11.16 -5.94 15.39
N VAL A 13 10.22 -5.20 15.96
CA VAL A 13 8.80 -5.55 16.00
C VAL A 13 8.04 -4.46 15.27
N SER A 14 7.19 -4.81 14.31
CA SER A 14 6.51 -3.82 13.47
C SER A 14 5.09 -4.22 13.07
N VAL A 15 4.25 -3.21 12.84
CA VAL A 15 2.95 -3.34 12.18
C VAL A 15 2.80 -2.16 11.22
N LEU A 16 3.29 -2.34 9.99
CA LEU A 16 3.24 -1.30 8.97
C LEU A 16 2.16 -1.63 7.98
N LEU A 17 1.05 -0.89 8.05
CA LEU A 17 -0.05 -1.00 7.12
C LEU A 17 -0.11 0.23 6.23
N TYR A 18 -0.36 0.00 4.95
CA TYR A 18 -0.48 1.05 3.96
C TYR A 18 -1.76 0.87 3.15
N HIS A 19 -2.47 1.96 2.93
CA HIS A 19 -3.50 2.07 1.92
C HIS A 19 -2.89 2.74 0.69
N PHE A 20 -2.76 1.98 -0.39
CA PHE A 20 -2.35 2.50 -1.68
C PHE A 20 -3.54 2.62 -2.62
N VAL A 21 -3.54 3.69 -3.44
CA VAL A 21 -4.46 3.79 -4.58
C VAL A 21 -3.70 4.05 -5.86
N PHE A 22 -3.91 3.19 -6.85
CA PHE A 22 -3.31 3.29 -8.18
C PHE A 22 -4.38 3.62 -9.21
N PRO A 23 -4.38 4.85 -9.76
CA PRO A 23 -5.28 5.20 -10.85
C PRO A 23 -4.84 4.51 -12.15
N ALA A 24 -5.79 3.95 -12.89
CA ALA A 24 -5.57 3.50 -14.26
C ALA A 24 -5.13 4.68 -15.13
N LYS A 25 -4.31 4.40 -16.15
CA LYS A 25 -3.86 5.41 -17.11
C LYS A 25 -5.09 5.97 -17.84
N TYR A 26 -5.18 7.29 -17.90
CA TYR A 26 -6.30 8.03 -18.50
C TYR A 26 -7.68 7.73 -17.89
N ARG A 27 -7.72 7.13 -16.68
CA ARG A 27 -8.97 6.70 -16.01
C ARG A 27 -9.88 5.86 -16.90
N ARG A 28 -9.28 5.12 -17.83
CA ARG A 28 -10.03 4.21 -18.71
C ARG A 28 -10.42 2.97 -17.91
N LEU A 29 -11.64 2.52 -18.13
CA LEU A 29 -12.11 1.21 -17.70
C LEU A 29 -11.33 0.13 -18.45
N VAL A 30 -10.21 -0.30 -17.87
CA VAL A 30 -9.43 -1.48 -18.30
C VAL A 30 -9.62 -2.67 -17.36
N PHE A 31 -10.39 -2.49 -16.29
CA PHE A 31 -10.71 -3.54 -15.33
C PHE A 31 -11.90 -4.36 -15.83
N ASP A 32 -11.59 -5.54 -16.35
CA ASP A 32 -12.54 -6.63 -16.50
C ASP A 32 -12.19 -7.75 -15.52
N LYS A 33 -13.09 -8.72 -15.35
CA LYS A 33 -12.91 -9.80 -14.37
C LYS A 33 -11.65 -10.64 -14.60
N LYS A 34 -11.15 -10.75 -15.83
CA LYS A 34 -9.93 -11.52 -16.14
C LYS A 34 -8.68 -10.72 -15.75
N VAL A 35 -8.67 -9.42 -16.04
CA VAL A 35 -7.62 -8.49 -15.62
C VAL A 35 -7.56 -8.40 -14.10
N ASP A 36 -8.72 -8.30 -13.43
CA ASP A 36 -8.84 -8.30 -11.97
C ASP A 36 -8.21 -9.57 -11.35
N HIS A 37 -8.52 -10.73 -11.94
CA HIS A 37 -7.97 -12.00 -11.46
C HIS A 37 -6.44 -12.04 -11.60
N THR A 38 -5.91 -11.61 -12.74
CA THR A 38 -4.46 -11.52 -12.93
C THR A 38 -3.82 -10.53 -11.97
N LEU A 39 -4.46 -9.40 -11.68
CA LEU A 39 -3.96 -8.44 -10.69
C LEU A 39 -3.79 -9.12 -9.32
N ILE A 40 -4.81 -9.86 -8.87
CA ILE A 40 -4.80 -10.58 -7.60
C ILE A 40 -3.70 -11.65 -7.60
N GLU A 41 -3.60 -12.48 -8.65
CA GLU A 41 -2.56 -13.51 -8.76
C GLU A 41 -1.15 -12.93 -8.66
N VAL A 42 -0.89 -11.81 -9.33
CA VAL A 42 0.41 -11.13 -9.29
C VAL A 42 0.71 -10.61 -7.89
N CYS A 43 -0.28 -10.04 -7.21
CA CYS A 43 -0.13 -9.63 -5.81
C CYS A 43 0.21 -10.84 -4.93
N LEU A 44 -0.51 -11.96 -5.05
CA LEU A 44 -0.21 -13.17 -4.28
C LEU A 44 1.19 -13.74 -4.58
N GLU A 45 1.66 -13.66 -5.83
CA GLU A 45 3.03 -14.05 -6.20
C GLU A 45 4.09 -13.12 -5.59
N ILE A 46 3.78 -11.82 -5.46
CA ILE A 46 4.64 -10.86 -4.75
C ILE A 46 4.74 -11.25 -3.28
N GLU A 47 3.66 -11.64 -2.62
CA GLU A 47 3.68 -12.04 -1.20
C GLU A 47 4.55 -13.26 -0.93
N LYS A 48 4.59 -14.21 -1.86
CA LYS A 48 5.44 -15.40 -1.74
C LYS A 48 6.93 -15.09 -1.80
N ARG A 49 7.31 -13.99 -2.46
CA ARG A 49 8.72 -13.63 -2.76
C ARG A 49 9.22 -12.48 -1.93
N TYR A 50 8.32 -11.64 -1.43
CA TYR A 50 8.62 -10.41 -0.74
C TYR A 50 7.81 -10.33 0.55
N GLU A 51 8.39 -9.69 1.56
CA GLU A 51 7.75 -9.48 2.86
C GLU A 51 6.72 -8.34 2.81
N ILE A 52 5.73 -8.54 1.95
CA ILE A 52 4.59 -7.69 1.68
C ILE A 52 3.39 -8.64 1.66
N HIS A 53 2.32 -8.29 2.36
CA HIS A 53 1.10 -9.10 2.42
C HIS A 53 -0.10 -8.23 2.06
N SER A 54 -0.93 -8.68 1.14
CA SER A 54 -2.17 -8.00 0.77
C SER A 54 -3.27 -8.46 1.70
N LEU A 55 -3.70 -7.55 2.56
CA LEU A 55 -4.83 -7.80 3.45
C LEU A 55 -6.15 -7.64 2.71
N GLU A 56 -6.20 -6.70 1.77
CA GLU A 56 -7.35 -6.47 0.90
C GLU A 56 -6.92 -5.83 -0.41
N ILE A 57 -7.55 -6.24 -1.51
CA ILE A 57 -7.40 -5.62 -2.83
C ILE A 57 -8.81 -5.30 -3.34
N GLY A 58 -9.08 -4.03 -3.56
CA GLY A 58 -10.34 -3.53 -4.10
C GLY A 58 -10.10 -2.86 -5.45
N ILE A 59 -11.07 -2.95 -6.35
CA ILE A 59 -11.02 -2.30 -7.66
C ILE A 59 -12.29 -1.49 -7.84
N ASP A 60 -12.13 -0.26 -8.30
CA ASP A 60 -13.18 0.59 -8.84
C ASP A 60 -12.92 0.82 -10.34
N LYS A 61 -13.86 1.45 -11.05
CA LYS A 61 -13.86 1.60 -12.51
C LYS A 61 -12.55 2.19 -13.08
N ASP A 62 -11.90 3.08 -12.36
CA ASP A 62 -10.71 3.80 -12.83
C ASP A 62 -9.49 3.75 -11.89
N HIS A 63 -9.56 3.00 -10.78
CA HIS A 63 -8.46 2.85 -9.84
C HIS A 63 -8.54 1.56 -9.01
N ALA A 64 -7.39 1.09 -8.53
CA ALA A 64 -7.30 -0.04 -7.59
C ALA A 64 -6.81 0.43 -6.23
N HIS A 65 -7.44 -0.10 -5.17
CA HIS A 65 -7.08 0.06 -3.78
C HIS A 65 -6.34 -1.18 -3.27
N PHE A 66 -5.30 -0.95 -2.48
CA PHE A 66 -4.54 -2.02 -1.83
C PHE A 66 -4.38 -1.68 -0.35
N LEU A 67 -4.84 -2.57 0.53
CA LEU A 67 -4.48 -2.56 1.93
C LEU A 67 -3.37 -3.59 2.15
N LEU A 68 -2.15 -3.11 2.38
CA LEU A 68 -0.96 -3.95 2.46
C LEU A 68 -0.30 -3.86 3.83
N GLN A 69 0.19 -4.98 4.33
CA GLN A 69 1.14 -5.06 5.43
C GLN A 69 2.56 -5.24 4.88
N SER A 70 3.56 -4.57 5.47
CA SER A 70 4.96 -4.77 5.09
C SER A 70 5.91 -4.66 6.29
N VAL A 71 7.21 -4.71 5.99
CA VAL A 71 8.33 -4.62 6.92
C VAL A 71 9.09 -3.30 6.74
N PRO A 72 9.81 -2.80 7.77
CA PRO A 72 10.50 -1.50 7.70
C PRO A 72 11.55 -1.39 6.57
N LEU A 73 12.09 -2.52 6.09
CA LEU A 73 13.10 -2.55 5.03
C LEU A 73 12.56 -2.09 3.66
N LYS A 74 11.23 -2.09 3.46
CA LYS A 74 10.60 -1.70 2.20
C LYS A 74 9.96 -0.32 2.36
N SER A 75 10.54 0.68 1.70
CA SER A 75 9.92 2.01 1.66
C SER A 75 8.61 1.99 0.84
N PRO A 76 7.64 2.87 1.13
CA PRO A 76 6.39 2.93 0.36
C PRO A 76 6.63 3.09 -1.15
N LYS A 77 7.58 3.94 -1.54
CA LYS A 77 7.98 4.13 -2.95
C LYS A 77 8.49 2.83 -3.59
N SER A 78 9.25 2.01 -2.86
CA SER A 78 9.76 0.72 -3.36
C SER A 78 8.64 -0.29 -3.58
N ILE A 79 7.65 -0.33 -2.68
CA ILE A 79 6.47 -1.19 -2.76
C ILE A 79 5.64 -0.79 -3.99
N VAL A 80 5.35 0.50 -4.14
CA VAL A 80 4.62 1.04 -5.29
C VAL A 80 5.31 0.70 -6.61
N LYS A 81 6.63 0.90 -6.69
CA LYS A 81 7.41 0.57 -7.89
C LYS A 81 7.24 -0.91 -8.25
N MET A 82 7.42 -1.80 -7.28
CA MET A 82 7.30 -3.25 -7.45
C MET A 82 5.90 -3.65 -7.92
N LEU A 83 4.86 -3.25 -7.19
CA LEU A 83 3.48 -3.57 -7.52
C LEU A 83 3.12 -3.10 -8.92
N LYS A 84 3.36 -1.81 -9.23
CA LYS A 84 2.99 -1.24 -10.54
C LYS A 84 3.76 -1.92 -11.67
N SER A 85 5.08 -2.16 -11.51
CA SER A 85 5.86 -2.79 -12.58
C SER A 85 5.47 -4.25 -12.82
N SER A 86 5.25 -5.03 -11.76
CA SER A 86 4.92 -6.44 -11.90
C SER A 86 3.53 -6.63 -12.48
N THR A 87 2.56 -5.84 -12.01
CA THR A 87 1.17 -5.93 -12.49
C THR A 87 1.03 -5.47 -13.93
N VAL A 88 1.66 -4.36 -14.33
CA VAL A 88 1.69 -3.91 -15.74
C VAL A 88 2.26 -5.00 -16.65
N ARG A 89 3.41 -5.58 -16.26
CA ARG A 89 4.10 -6.59 -17.06
C ARG A 89 3.22 -7.81 -17.29
N GLU A 90 2.67 -8.38 -16.23
CA GLU A 90 1.87 -9.60 -16.29
C GLU A 90 0.52 -9.36 -16.97
N ILE A 91 -0.14 -8.23 -16.70
CA ILE A 91 -1.40 -7.88 -17.37
C ILE A 91 -1.17 -7.74 -18.88
N PHE A 92 -0.13 -7.04 -19.34
CA PHE A 92 0.12 -6.92 -20.77
C PHE A 92 0.54 -8.22 -21.44
N GLN A 93 1.17 -9.13 -20.71
CA GLN A 93 1.55 -10.44 -21.23
C GLN A 93 0.33 -11.35 -21.40
N ARG A 94 -0.58 -11.36 -20.41
CA ARG A 94 -1.73 -12.27 -20.39
C ARG A 94 -2.98 -11.71 -21.07
N HIS A 95 -3.10 -10.38 -21.13
CA HIS A 95 -4.22 -9.63 -21.71
C HIS A 95 -3.71 -8.63 -22.77
N PRO A 96 -3.20 -9.09 -23.93
CA PRO A 96 -2.68 -8.20 -24.97
C PRO A 96 -3.70 -7.17 -25.49
N GLU A 97 -5.00 -7.46 -25.37
CA GLU A 97 -6.10 -6.54 -25.66
C GLU A 97 -6.06 -5.28 -24.81
N VAL A 98 -5.66 -5.37 -23.53
CA VAL A 98 -5.51 -4.22 -22.64
C VAL A 98 -4.45 -3.28 -23.18
N LYS A 99 -3.33 -3.83 -23.69
CA LYS A 99 -2.25 -3.03 -24.28
C LYS A 99 -2.71 -2.20 -25.48
N LYS A 100 -3.76 -2.64 -26.20
CA LYS A 100 -4.36 -1.87 -27.31
C LYS A 100 -5.20 -0.69 -26.80
N ILE A 101 -5.84 -0.82 -25.63
CA ILE A 101 -6.68 0.22 -25.00
C ILE A 101 -5.81 1.35 -24.41
N VAL A 102 -4.68 1.00 -23.79
CA VAL A 102 -3.73 1.96 -23.21
C VAL A 102 -2.56 2.24 -24.17
N TRP A 103 -2.78 3.18 -25.10
CA TRP A 103 -1.72 3.66 -25.97
C TRP A 103 -0.55 4.25 -25.15
N GLY A 104 0.69 3.86 -25.51
CA GLY A 104 1.90 4.26 -24.80
C GLY A 104 2.40 3.28 -23.73
N GLY A 105 1.81 2.08 -23.64
CA GLY A 105 2.39 0.98 -22.86
C GLY A 105 2.41 1.21 -21.35
N ALA A 106 1.47 2.00 -20.82
CA ALA A 106 1.33 2.26 -19.40
C ALA A 106 -0.09 1.93 -18.92
N PHE A 107 -0.22 0.94 -18.05
CA PHE A 107 -1.50 0.54 -17.46
C PHE A 107 -1.91 1.46 -16.32
N TRP A 108 -0.97 1.84 -15.45
CA TRP A 108 -1.19 2.79 -14.37
C TRP A 108 -0.79 4.22 -14.77
N SER A 109 -1.45 5.21 -14.16
CA SER A 109 -0.95 6.60 -14.13
C SER A 109 0.40 6.68 -13.41
N SER A 110 1.20 7.72 -13.62
CA SER A 110 2.50 7.87 -12.92
C SER A 110 2.32 8.09 -11.42
N GLY A 111 1.32 8.91 -11.06
CA GLY A 111 0.94 9.18 -9.67
C GLY A 111 0.36 7.97 -8.94
N TYR A 112 0.32 8.08 -7.62
CA TYR A 112 -0.32 7.13 -6.71
C TYR A 112 -0.65 7.86 -5.40
N PHE A 113 -1.64 7.36 -4.69
CA PHE A 113 -1.90 7.75 -3.31
C PHE A 113 -1.29 6.72 -2.37
N VAL A 114 -0.79 7.19 -1.22
CA VAL A 114 -0.38 6.35 -0.11
C VAL A 114 -0.80 7.00 1.20
N ASN A 115 -1.40 6.21 2.08
CA ASN A 115 -1.64 6.60 3.47
C ASN A 115 -1.21 5.46 4.40
N THR A 116 -0.71 5.78 5.58
CA THR A 116 -0.51 4.78 6.62
C THR A 116 -1.86 4.45 7.26
N VAL A 117 -2.06 3.17 7.59
CA VAL A 117 -3.23 2.72 8.33
C VAL A 117 -2.78 2.34 9.73
N SER A 118 -3.32 3.02 10.74
CA SER A 118 -3.02 2.65 12.12
C SER A 118 -3.83 1.43 12.52
N LYS A 119 -3.17 0.46 13.18
CA LYS A 119 -3.87 -0.58 13.94
C LYS A 119 -4.86 0.01 14.96
N PHE A 120 -4.55 1.20 15.49
CA PHE A 120 -5.30 1.88 16.52
C PHE A 120 -6.02 3.13 15.99
N GLY A 121 -6.49 3.13 14.73
CA GLY A 121 -7.55 4.01 14.20
C GLY A 121 -7.42 5.54 14.26
N MET A 122 -6.56 6.14 15.09
CA MET A 122 -6.52 7.57 15.40
C MET A 122 -5.12 7.99 15.84
N GLU A 123 -4.70 9.17 15.38
CA GLU A 123 -3.47 9.84 15.82
C GLU A 123 -3.44 10.05 17.34
N SER A 124 -4.58 10.39 17.96
CA SER A 124 -4.70 10.57 19.40
C SER A 124 -4.49 9.27 20.19
N ALA A 125 -4.87 8.12 19.63
CA ALA A 125 -4.62 6.81 20.25
C ALA A 125 -3.13 6.45 20.22
N ILE A 126 -2.42 6.77 19.13
CA ILE A 126 -0.96 6.63 19.05
C ILE A 126 -0.27 7.63 19.99
N SER A 127 -0.72 8.89 20.02
CA SER A 127 -0.18 9.90 20.95
C SER A 127 -0.35 9.47 22.40
N LYS A 128 -1.51 8.89 22.76
CA LYS A 128 -1.75 8.31 24.08
C LYS A 128 -0.83 7.10 24.32
N TYR A 129 -0.72 6.18 23.37
CA TYR A 129 0.22 5.05 23.47
C TYR A 129 1.66 5.52 23.72
N VAL A 130 2.15 6.52 23.00
CA VAL A 130 3.50 7.09 23.19
C VAL A 130 3.67 7.68 24.60
N ARG A 131 2.65 8.35 25.14
CA ARG A 131 2.64 8.82 26.54
C ARG A 131 2.69 7.66 27.54
N ASP A 132 1.89 6.63 27.30
CA ASP A 132 1.75 5.48 28.19
C ASP A 132 2.97 4.53 28.14
N GLN A 133 3.87 4.66 27.15
CA GLN A 133 5.14 3.91 27.08
C GLN A 133 6.28 4.51 27.91
N GLY A 134 6.12 5.73 28.45
CA GLY A 134 7.04 6.25 29.46
C GLY A 134 6.88 5.45 30.75
N MET A 135 7.86 4.61 31.09
CA MET A 135 7.79 3.76 32.29
C MET A 135 7.84 4.54 33.61
N ASP A 136 8.05 5.87 33.57
CA ASP A 136 7.89 6.78 34.70
C ASP A 136 7.10 8.02 34.26
N LYS A 137 6.26 8.53 35.15
CA LYS A 137 5.13 9.46 34.90
C LYS A 137 5.49 10.88 34.42
N GLU A 138 6.63 11.10 33.78
CA GLU A 138 7.04 12.38 33.22
C GLU A 138 7.23 12.25 31.71
N TYR A 139 6.15 12.51 30.97
CA TYR A 139 6.20 12.60 29.50
C TYR A 139 6.35 14.07 29.09
N ASP A 140 7.57 14.43 28.68
CA ASP A 140 7.86 15.76 28.15
C ASP A 140 7.64 15.83 26.64
N VAL A 141 6.71 16.68 26.20
CA VAL A 141 6.54 17.01 24.77
C VAL A 141 7.64 17.99 24.37
N LEU A 142 8.75 17.46 23.88
CA LEU A 142 9.91 18.27 23.48
C LEU A 142 9.65 19.16 22.26
N HIS A 143 8.74 18.75 21.36
CA HIS A 143 8.40 19.51 20.16
C HIS A 143 7.04 19.09 19.62
N LYS A 144 6.23 20.08 19.19
CA LYS A 144 4.99 19.85 18.46
C LYS A 144 4.85 20.95 17.39
N LYS A 145 4.51 20.54 16.18
CA LYS A 145 4.27 21.44 15.04
C LYS A 145 3.05 20.93 14.26
N ASP A 146 2.32 21.83 13.63
CA ASP A 146 1.26 21.46 12.68
C ASP A 146 1.84 20.72 11.47
N GLN A 147 0.96 20.03 10.73
CA GLN A 147 1.35 19.25 9.57
C GLN A 147 2.15 20.07 8.56
N MET A 148 3.08 19.39 7.90
CA MET A 148 3.95 19.97 6.88
C MET A 148 3.11 20.64 5.79
N ARG A 149 3.34 21.94 5.58
CA ARG A 149 2.88 22.63 4.38
C ARG A 149 3.94 22.48 3.30
N LEU A 150 3.55 21.91 2.18
CA LEU A 150 4.40 21.80 1.00
C LEU A 150 3.91 22.85 0.00
N PHE A 151 4.82 23.72 -0.42
CA PHE A 151 4.62 24.81 -1.40
C PHE A 151 3.62 25.88 -0.97
#